data_AF-K3VFH7-F1
#
_entry.id   AF-K3VFH7-F1
#
_cell.length_a   1.000
_cell.length_b   1.000
_cell.length_c   1.000
_cell.angle_alpha   90.00
_cell.angle_beta   90.00
_cell.angle_gamma   90.00
#
_symmetry.space_group_name_H-M   'P 1'
#
loop_
_entity.id
_entity.type
_entity.pdbx_description
1 polymer ?
#
loop_
_entity_poly.entity_id
_entity_poly.type
_entity_poly.pdbx_seq_one_letter_code
_entity_poly.pdbx_strand_id
1 'polypeptide(L)'
;MSDTEQSGDVDALAKNQIWIKVQNDTGYDLQAQSGFADWGDIAEPPLKVPPQTLGSGGHVISSRSPFTGSAGMVGYKIIGSTTLYLRFLVSNPYMSARDNEATAAVITEDKGIDQPNYNWLYSQSDTHQHYYKPFEGKTLKVSSQIGQADEATATFTVTLE
;
A
#
# COMPACT_ATOMS: atom_id res chain seq x y z
N MET A 1 -22.61 26.68 40.69
CA MET A 1 -21.18 26.66 40.29
C MET A 1 -20.98 25.31 39.61
N SER A 2 -21.35 25.29 38.33
CA SER A 2 -20.46 25.30 37.15
C SER A 2 -20.24 23.87 36.68
N ASP A 3 -21.17 23.43 35.82
CA ASP A 3 -20.86 22.54 34.73
C ASP A 3 -19.62 23.08 34.00
N THR A 4 -18.63 22.22 33.75
CA THR A 4 -18.47 21.48 32.50
C THR A 4 -17.05 20.96 32.47
N GLU A 5 -16.95 19.63 32.40
CA GLU A 5 -15.75 18.89 32.03
C GLU A 5 -15.20 19.45 30.71
N GLN A 6 -14.01 20.04 30.74
CA GLN A 6 -13.21 20.22 29.53
C GLN A 6 -12.27 19.02 29.48
N SER A 7 -12.80 17.88 29.01
CA SER A 7 -11.96 16.74 28.64
C SER A 7 -11.11 17.19 27.46
N GLY A 8 -9.80 17.30 27.69
CA GLY A 8 -8.82 17.73 26.71
C GLY A 8 -8.50 16.66 25.66
N ASP A 9 -9.46 15.82 25.27
CA ASP A 9 -9.26 14.63 24.44
C ASP A 9 -10.38 14.41 23.39
N VAL A 10 -11.01 15.50 22.94
CA VAL A 10 -11.69 15.52 21.65
C VAL A 10 -10.70 16.07 20.62
N ASP A 11 -10.29 15.25 19.65
CA ASP A 11 -9.62 15.64 18.39
C ASP A 11 -8.12 15.32 18.18
N ALA A 12 -7.59 14.26 18.82
CA ALA A 12 -6.84 13.30 18.00
C ALA A 12 -7.86 12.41 17.28
N LEU A 13 -8.71 12.99 16.41
CA LEU A 13 -9.57 12.22 15.52
C LEU A 13 -8.66 11.20 14.86
N ALA A 14 -8.88 9.91 15.12
CA ALA A 14 -8.05 8.83 14.61
C ALA A 14 -7.94 9.05 13.10
N LYS A 15 -6.77 9.51 12.66
CA LYS A 15 -6.60 9.91 11.26
C LYS A 15 -6.74 8.66 10.45
N ASN A 16 -7.63 8.69 9.47
CA ASN A 16 -7.72 7.64 8.48
C ASN A 16 -6.32 7.48 7.86
N GLN A 17 -5.73 6.29 7.98
CA GLN A 17 -4.35 6.03 7.63
C GLN A 17 -4.13 4.56 7.30
N ILE A 18 -3.11 4.31 6.48
CA ILE A 18 -2.71 2.97 6.08
C ILE A 18 -1.20 2.83 6.21
N TRP A 19 -0.77 1.96 7.10
CA TRP A 19 0.58 1.44 7.13
C TRP A 19 0.74 0.38 6.06
N ILE A 20 1.72 0.53 5.18
CA ILE A 20 2.05 -0.49 4.18
C ILE A 20 3.21 -1.32 4.71
N LYS A 21 3.04 -2.63 4.71
CA LYS A 21 4.08 -3.61 5.03
C LYS A 21 4.32 -4.52 3.85
N VAL A 22 5.57 -4.88 3.63
CA VAL A 22 5.97 -5.77 2.53
C VAL A 22 6.75 -6.93 3.11
N GLN A 23 6.16 -8.12 3.07
CA GLN A 23 6.81 -9.37 3.38
C GLN A 23 7.52 -9.86 2.10
N ASN A 24 8.84 -9.88 2.11
CA ASN A 24 9.63 -10.35 0.99
C ASN A 24 10.14 -11.77 1.28
N ASP A 25 9.42 -12.78 0.82
CA ASP A 25 9.80 -14.19 0.94
C ASP A 25 10.63 -14.67 -0.26
N THR A 26 11.13 -13.74 -1.08
CA THR A 26 12.04 -14.06 -2.17
C THR A 26 13.50 -14.05 -1.72
N GLY A 27 14.39 -14.54 -2.58
CA GLY A 27 15.84 -14.44 -2.40
C GLY A 27 16.46 -13.12 -2.89
N TYR A 28 15.63 -12.14 -3.28
CA TYR A 28 16.07 -10.91 -3.96
C TYR A 28 15.69 -9.67 -3.17
N ASP A 29 16.52 -8.64 -3.24
CA ASP A 29 16.18 -7.32 -2.69
C ASP A 29 15.03 -6.69 -3.47
N LEU A 30 14.08 -6.07 -2.77
CA LEU A 30 13.10 -5.17 -3.38
C LEU A 30 13.60 -3.74 -3.27
N GLN A 31 13.98 -3.14 -4.40
CA GLN A 31 14.40 -1.75 -4.47
C GLN A 31 13.16 -0.84 -4.54
N ALA A 32 13.00 0.02 -3.53
CA ALA A 32 11.94 1.02 -3.53
C ALA A 32 12.07 1.99 -4.70
N GLN A 33 10.95 2.36 -5.29
CA GLN A 33 10.85 3.43 -6.29
C GLN A 33 10.34 4.71 -5.62
N SER A 34 9.03 4.96 -5.66
CA SER A 34 8.39 6.12 -5.04
C SER A 34 7.02 5.75 -4.47
N GLY A 35 6.38 6.71 -3.80
CA GLY A 35 4.98 6.64 -3.39
C GLY A 35 4.17 7.75 -4.08
N PHE A 36 2.90 7.47 -4.32
CA PHE A 36 1.88 8.40 -4.81
C PHE A 36 0.66 8.33 -3.90
N ALA A 37 0.11 9.47 -3.49
CA ALA A 37 -1.15 9.54 -2.76
C ALA A 37 -2.24 10.06 -3.72
N ASP A 38 -3.30 9.28 -3.88
CA ASP A 38 -4.53 9.69 -4.58
C ASP A 38 -5.36 10.59 -3.66
N TRP A 39 -5.55 10.13 -2.42
CA TRP A 39 -6.14 10.91 -1.34
C TRP A 39 -5.22 10.91 -0.12
N GLY A 40 -5.07 12.10 0.46
CA GLY A 40 -4.20 12.29 1.60
C GLY A 40 -2.76 12.62 1.21
N ASP A 41 -1.82 12.19 2.05
CA ASP A 41 -0.40 12.49 1.93
C ASP A 41 0.43 11.21 2.18
N ILE A 42 1.60 11.11 1.52
CA ILE A 42 2.62 10.12 1.85
C ILE A 42 3.41 10.65 3.06
N ALA A 43 3.15 10.10 4.24
CA ALA A 43 3.86 10.45 5.47
C ALA A 43 5.25 9.81 5.51
N GLU A 44 5.36 8.56 5.07
CA GLU A 44 6.62 7.82 4.94
C GLU A 44 6.71 7.18 3.55
N PRO A 45 7.81 7.39 2.80
CA PRO A 45 8.01 6.75 1.51
C PRO A 45 8.33 5.24 1.67
N PRO A 46 8.17 4.42 0.62
CA PRO A 46 8.61 3.03 0.64
C PRO A 46 10.12 2.94 0.86
N LEU A 47 10.55 1.95 1.66
CA LEU A 47 11.96 1.65 1.89
C LEU A 47 12.36 0.36 1.18
N LYS A 48 13.66 0.20 0.90
CA LYS A 48 14.23 -1.06 0.40
C LYS A 48 13.85 -2.21 1.35
N VAL A 49 13.46 -3.36 0.80
CA VAL A 49 13.11 -4.56 1.58
C VAL A 49 14.06 -5.70 1.24
N PRO A 50 14.94 -6.11 2.18
CA PRO A 50 15.85 -7.24 1.97
C PRO A 50 15.13 -8.58 1.78
N PRO A 51 15.82 -9.59 1.21
CA PRO A 51 15.31 -10.96 1.14
C PRO A 51 14.92 -11.50 2.51
N GLN A 52 13.85 -12.29 2.58
CA GLN A 52 13.39 -13.00 3.78
C GLN A 52 13.09 -12.07 4.97
N THR A 53 12.55 -10.87 4.70
CA THR A 53 12.24 -9.89 5.75
C THR A 53 10.88 -9.23 5.57
N LEU A 54 10.32 -8.73 6.68
CA LEU A 54 9.20 -7.80 6.70
C LEU A 54 9.74 -6.36 6.72
N GLY A 55 9.44 -5.58 5.69
CA GLY A 55 9.88 -4.20 5.54
C GLY A 55 8.74 -3.17 5.62
N SER A 56 9.11 -1.90 5.77
CA SER A 56 8.17 -0.78 5.63
C SER A 56 7.93 -0.47 4.15
N GLY A 57 6.68 -0.59 3.74
CA GLY A 57 6.18 -0.26 2.41
C GLY A 57 5.81 1.20 2.23
N GLY A 58 5.82 1.99 3.32
CA GLY A 58 5.36 3.38 3.35
C GLY A 58 4.14 3.57 4.25
N HIS A 59 3.70 4.82 4.36
CA HIS A 59 2.59 5.23 5.21
C HIS A 59 1.77 6.31 4.51
N VAL A 60 0.49 6.03 4.27
CA VAL A 60 -0.45 6.97 3.68
C VAL A 60 -1.35 7.48 4.79
N ILE A 61 -1.47 8.80 4.94
CA ILE A 61 -2.34 9.43 5.93
C ILE A 61 -3.36 10.30 5.23
N SER A 62 -4.54 10.42 5.81
CA SER A 62 -5.48 11.47 5.44
C SER A 62 -4.80 12.84 5.55
N SER A 63 -5.09 13.71 4.57
CA SER A 63 -4.58 15.09 4.58
C SER A 63 -5.15 15.84 5.79
N ARG A 64 -4.77 17.10 6.01
CA ARG A 64 -5.15 17.90 7.20
C ARG A 64 -6.66 18.02 7.50
N SER A 65 -7.54 17.44 6.69
CA SER A 65 -8.97 17.27 6.95
C SER A 65 -9.27 15.87 7.56
N PRO A 66 -9.86 15.80 8.76
CA PRO A 66 -10.24 14.53 9.39
C PRO A 66 -11.40 13.81 8.69
N PHE A 67 -12.01 14.43 7.66
CA PHE A 67 -13.14 13.89 6.92
C PHE A 67 -12.75 13.35 5.54
N THR A 68 -11.47 12.98 5.36
CA THR A 68 -10.94 12.48 4.08
C THR A 68 -10.34 11.09 4.30
N GLY A 69 -10.51 10.19 3.32
CA GLY A 69 -9.85 8.89 3.34
C GLY A 69 -8.35 9.00 3.10
N SER A 70 -7.68 7.86 3.12
CA SER A 70 -6.27 7.72 2.74
C SER A 70 -6.16 6.68 1.63
N ALA A 71 -5.51 7.05 0.54
CA ALA A 71 -5.39 6.16 -0.61
C ALA A 71 -4.13 6.47 -1.42
N GLY A 72 -3.47 5.44 -1.91
CA GLY A 72 -2.22 5.62 -2.63
C GLY A 72 -1.63 4.35 -3.20
N MET A 73 -0.48 4.52 -3.83
CA MET A 73 0.30 3.46 -4.44
C MET A 73 1.77 3.62 -4.10
N VAL A 74 2.45 2.51 -3.86
CA VAL A 74 3.90 2.42 -3.77
C VAL A 74 4.42 1.40 -4.78
N GLY A 75 5.70 1.49 -5.14
CA GLY A 75 6.27 0.57 -6.11
C GLY A 75 7.71 0.16 -5.82
N TYR A 76 8.04 -1.01 -6.37
CA TYR A 76 9.32 -1.68 -6.20
C TYR A 76 9.83 -2.25 -7.51
N LYS A 77 11.16 -2.39 -7.61
CA LYS A 77 11.83 -3.27 -8.58
C LYS A 77 12.46 -4.44 -7.85
N ILE A 78 12.51 -5.60 -8.49
CA ILE A 78 13.28 -6.75 -7.98
C ILE A 78 14.72 -6.60 -8.46
N ILE A 79 15.67 -6.48 -7.53
CA ILE A 79 17.09 -6.45 -7.88
C ILE A 79 17.49 -7.81 -8.46
N GLY A 80 18.06 -7.80 -9.66
CA GLY A 80 18.32 -9.01 -10.45
C GLY A 80 17.36 -9.18 -11.64
N SER A 81 16.24 -8.45 -11.65
CA SER A 81 15.39 -8.31 -12.82
C SER A 81 15.59 -6.93 -13.48
N THR A 82 15.67 -6.89 -14.80
CA THR A 82 15.66 -5.63 -15.56
C THR A 82 14.24 -5.18 -15.95
N THR A 83 13.24 -6.07 -15.79
CA THR A 83 11.90 -5.88 -16.33
C THR A 83 10.79 -6.02 -15.32
N LEU A 84 11.02 -6.60 -14.13
CA LEU A 84 9.95 -6.84 -13.16
C LEU A 84 9.79 -5.70 -12.16
N TYR A 85 8.56 -5.20 -12.12
CA TYR A 85 8.11 -4.12 -11.26
C TYR A 85 6.91 -4.59 -10.45
N LEU A 86 6.86 -4.16 -9.20
CA LEU A 86 5.75 -4.39 -8.28
C LEU A 86 5.03 -3.08 -8.03
N ARG A 87 3.70 -3.08 -8.06
CA ARG A 87 2.86 -1.94 -7.67
C ARG A 87 1.93 -2.39 -6.57
N PHE A 88 1.89 -1.66 -5.47
CA PHE A 88 1.01 -1.97 -4.34
C PHE A 88 0.10 -0.78 -4.13
N LEU A 89 -1.20 -1.01 -4.25
CA LEU A 89 -2.24 -0.01 -4.05
C LEU A 89 -2.98 -0.30 -2.76
N VAL A 90 -3.28 0.78 -2.04
CA VAL A 90 -4.08 0.75 -0.82
C VAL A 90 -5.13 1.85 -0.86
N SER A 91 -6.31 1.58 -0.31
CA SER A 91 -7.40 2.55 -0.18
C SER A 91 -8.17 2.30 1.11
N ASN A 92 -8.38 3.36 1.88
CA ASN A 92 -9.19 3.41 3.09
C ASN A 92 -10.12 4.62 2.97
N PRO A 93 -11.35 4.42 2.46
CA PRO A 93 -12.28 5.50 2.21
C PRO A 93 -12.97 5.95 3.51
N TYR A 94 -12.99 7.26 3.79
CA TYR A 94 -13.65 7.82 4.97
C TYR A 94 -15.16 7.65 4.93
N MET A 95 -15.77 7.12 6.00
CA MET A 95 -17.22 6.95 6.18
C MET A 95 -17.93 6.39 4.93
N SER A 96 -17.33 5.42 4.29
CA SER A 96 -17.84 4.81 3.06
C SER A 96 -18.52 3.48 3.37
N ALA A 97 -19.50 3.11 2.54
CA ALA A 97 -20.04 1.74 2.51
C ALA A 97 -19.07 0.75 1.84
N ARG A 98 -17.92 1.23 1.34
CA ARG A 98 -16.86 0.39 0.77
C ARG A 98 -15.83 0.04 1.82
N ASP A 99 -15.45 -1.23 1.84
CA ASP A 99 -14.38 -1.77 2.65
C ASP A 99 -13.01 -1.21 2.25
N ASN A 100 -12.06 -1.30 3.17
CA ASN A 100 -10.66 -1.05 2.90
C ASN A 100 -10.14 -2.03 1.86
N GLU A 101 -9.28 -1.54 0.98
CA GLU A 101 -8.82 -2.29 -0.18
C GLU A 101 -7.29 -2.28 -0.27
N ALA A 102 -6.72 -3.43 -0.59
CA ALA A 102 -5.32 -3.57 -0.94
C ALA A 102 -5.18 -4.52 -2.13
N THR A 103 -4.53 -4.05 -3.19
CA THR A 103 -4.28 -4.84 -4.40
C THR A 103 -2.86 -4.58 -4.91
N ALA A 104 -2.28 -5.54 -5.61
CA ALA A 104 -0.89 -5.47 -6.08
C ALA A 104 -0.81 -5.38 -7.60
N ALA A 105 0.35 -5.49 -8.22
CA ALA A 105 0.52 -5.86 -9.61
C ALA A 105 1.96 -6.27 -9.83
N VAL A 106 2.17 -7.29 -10.67
CA VAL A 106 3.49 -7.65 -11.20
C VAL A 106 3.50 -7.32 -12.68
N ILE A 107 4.27 -6.32 -13.07
CA ILE A 107 4.31 -5.79 -14.44
C ILE A 107 5.72 -5.90 -15.02
N THR A 108 5.81 -6.06 -16.34
CA THR A 108 7.06 -6.28 -17.09
C THR A 108 7.58 -5.01 -17.77
N GLU A 109 6.91 -3.88 -17.54
CA GLU A 109 7.22 -2.56 -18.08
C GLU A 109 7.07 -1.53 -16.95
N ASP A 110 7.93 -0.52 -16.92
CA ASP A 110 7.81 0.55 -15.91
C ASP A 110 6.63 1.44 -16.28
N LYS A 111 5.48 1.18 -15.68
CA LYS A 111 4.29 2.02 -15.85
C LYS A 111 4.39 3.34 -15.06
N GLY A 112 5.37 3.51 -14.16
CA GLY A 112 5.41 4.64 -13.22
C GLY A 112 4.54 4.43 -11.98
N ILE A 113 4.53 5.43 -11.10
CA ILE A 113 3.78 5.48 -9.83
C ILE A 113 3.12 6.86 -9.78
N ASP A 114 1.88 6.93 -10.28
CA ASP A 114 1.13 8.16 -10.53
C ASP A 114 -0.39 7.90 -10.56
N GLN A 115 -1.16 8.97 -10.76
CA GLN A 115 -2.63 8.92 -10.79
C GLN A 115 -3.20 7.99 -11.88
N PRO A 116 -2.80 8.06 -13.16
CA PRO A 116 -3.33 7.13 -14.18
C PRO A 116 -3.13 5.66 -13.81
N ASN A 117 -1.96 5.30 -13.27
CA ASN A 117 -1.67 3.92 -12.92
C ASN A 117 -2.33 3.48 -11.62
N TYR A 118 -2.49 4.39 -10.66
CA TYR A 118 -3.33 4.15 -9.49
C TYR A 118 -4.77 3.83 -9.92
N ASN A 119 -5.38 4.65 -10.77
CA ASN A 119 -6.75 4.44 -11.27
C ASN A 119 -6.87 3.14 -12.05
N TRP A 120 -5.88 2.85 -12.91
CA TRP A 120 -5.82 1.58 -13.62
C TRP A 120 -5.84 0.43 -12.62
N LEU A 121 -4.95 0.40 -11.63
CA LEU A 121 -4.88 -0.70 -10.68
C LEU A 121 -6.14 -0.79 -9.79
N TYR A 122 -6.68 0.35 -9.36
CA TYR A 122 -7.91 0.42 -8.57
C TYR A 122 -9.12 -0.16 -9.31
N SER A 123 -9.21 0.07 -10.64
CA SER A 123 -10.29 -0.48 -11.47
C SER A 123 -10.25 -2.00 -11.66
N GLN A 124 -9.18 -2.66 -11.19
CA GLN A 124 -8.88 -4.06 -11.45
C GLN A 124 -8.99 -4.94 -10.19
N SER A 125 -9.47 -4.38 -9.08
CA SER A 125 -9.46 -4.97 -7.76
C SER A 125 -10.14 -6.35 -7.64
N ASP A 126 -11.28 -6.52 -8.30
CA ASP A 126 -12.06 -7.77 -8.27
C ASP A 126 -11.43 -8.93 -9.07
N THR A 127 -10.49 -8.64 -9.96
CA THR A 127 -9.94 -9.63 -10.92
C THR A 127 -8.53 -10.11 -10.58
N HIS A 128 -7.91 -9.57 -9.52
CA HIS A 128 -6.47 -9.74 -9.33
C HIS A 128 -5.99 -9.98 -7.89
N GLN A 129 -6.63 -10.89 -7.16
CA GLN A 129 -6.12 -11.28 -5.83
C GLN A 129 -4.80 -12.09 -5.88
N HIS A 130 -4.32 -12.49 -7.08
CA HIS A 130 -3.07 -13.21 -7.26
C HIS A 130 -2.31 -12.70 -8.50
N TYR A 131 -1.38 -11.77 -8.30
CA TYR A 131 -0.54 -11.30 -9.40
C TYR A 131 0.69 -12.17 -9.52
N TYR A 132 0.86 -12.78 -10.70
CA TYR A 132 2.02 -13.63 -10.95
C TYR A 132 2.67 -13.39 -12.31
N LYS A 133 3.99 -13.54 -12.34
CA LYS A 133 4.79 -13.55 -13.58
C LYS A 133 5.91 -14.60 -13.49
N PRO A 134 6.26 -15.26 -14.61
CA PRO A 134 7.46 -16.07 -14.67
C PRO A 134 8.70 -15.23 -14.33
N PHE A 135 9.59 -15.79 -13.50
CA PHE A 135 10.87 -15.18 -13.13
C PHE A 135 11.87 -16.26 -12.72
N GLU A 136 13.06 -16.28 -13.34
CA GLU A 136 14.15 -17.21 -12.99
C GLU A 136 13.73 -18.69 -12.92
N GLY A 137 12.93 -19.15 -13.89
CA GLY A 137 12.44 -20.53 -13.95
C GLY A 137 11.36 -20.87 -12.92
N LYS A 138 10.91 -19.90 -12.13
CA LYS A 138 9.84 -19.98 -11.14
C LYS A 138 8.73 -18.98 -11.45
N THR A 139 7.76 -18.87 -10.55
CA THR A 139 6.65 -17.93 -10.60
C THR A 139 6.77 -16.95 -9.46
N LEU A 140 7.02 -15.68 -9.77
CA LEU A 140 6.90 -14.61 -8.80
C LEU A 140 5.42 -14.36 -8.55
N LYS A 141 4.99 -14.32 -7.29
CA LYS A 141 3.60 -14.03 -6.90
C LYS A 141 3.54 -12.90 -5.87
N VAL A 142 2.43 -12.16 -5.90
CA VAL A 142 2.07 -11.22 -4.84
C VAL A 142 0.66 -11.49 -4.35
N SER A 143 0.50 -11.53 -3.03
CA SER A 143 -0.79 -11.49 -2.34
C SER A 143 -0.88 -10.26 -1.44
N SER A 144 -2.10 -9.84 -1.11
CA SER A 144 -2.38 -8.67 -0.28
C SER A 144 -3.45 -8.98 0.76
N GLN A 145 -3.37 -8.27 1.89
CA GLN A 145 -4.40 -8.25 2.93
C GLN A 145 -4.42 -6.87 3.59
N ILE A 146 -5.59 -6.42 4.05
CA ILE A 146 -5.74 -5.14 4.75
C ILE A 146 -6.79 -5.23 5.86
N GLY A 147 -6.51 -4.59 6.99
CA GLY A 147 -7.48 -4.43 8.08
C GLY A 147 -8.58 -3.43 7.74
N GLN A 148 -9.73 -3.51 8.42
CA GLN A 148 -10.93 -2.70 8.14
C GLN A 148 -11.12 -1.49 9.07
N ALA A 149 -10.10 -1.15 9.87
CA ALA A 149 -10.15 0.02 10.76
C ALA A 149 -9.69 1.30 10.04
N ASP A 150 -10.02 2.48 10.59
CA ASP A 150 -9.50 3.77 10.11
C ASP A 150 -7.97 3.82 10.18
N GLU A 151 -7.38 3.20 11.19
CA GLU A 151 -5.95 2.87 11.21
C GLU A 151 -5.76 1.44 10.72
N ALA A 152 -5.44 1.30 9.44
CA ALA A 152 -5.26 0.01 8.80
C ALA A 152 -3.77 -0.32 8.62
N THR A 153 -3.46 -1.60 8.57
CA THR A 153 -2.21 -2.10 7.99
C THR A 153 -2.54 -2.95 6.77
N ALA A 154 -1.94 -2.60 5.64
CA ALA A 154 -1.94 -3.40 4.43
C ALA A 154 -0.62 -4.18 4.34
N THR A 155 -0.69 -5.51 4.22
CA THR A 155 0.49 -6.35 4.06
C THR A 155 0.49 -6.98 2.68
N PHE A 156 1.58 -6.77 1.94
CA PHE A 156 1.86 -7.39 0.65
C PHE A 156 2.91 -8.46 0.81
N THR A 157 2.63 -9.69 0.40
CA THR A 157 3.58 -10.80 0.48
C THR A 157 4.07 -11.16 -0.92
N VAL A 158 5.38 -11.10 -1.12
CA VAL A 158 6.05 -11.41 -2.39
C VAL A 158 6.75 -12.76 -2.27
N THR A 159 6.32 -13.75 -3.06
CA THR A 159 6.88 -15.11 -3.05
C THR A 159 7.45 -15.48 -4.41
N LEU A 160 8.34 -16.49 -4.42
CA LEU A 160 8.86 -17.09 -5.65
C LEU A 160 8.71 -18.61 -5.58
N GLU A 161 7.76 -19.13 -6.35
CA GLU A 161 7.28 -20.53 -6.30
C GLU A 161 7.57 -21.30 -7.59
#